data_AF-A0A4Y9XNN0-F1
#
_entry.id   AF-A0A4Y9XNN0-F1
#
_cell.length_a   1.000
_cell.length_b   1.000
_cell.length_c   1.000
_cell.angle_alpha   90.00
_cell.angle_beta   90.00
_cell.angle_gamma   90.00
#
_symmetry.space_group_name_H-M   'P 1'
#
loop_
_entity.id
_entity.type
_entity.pdbx_description
1 polymer ?
#
loop_
_entity_poly.entity_id
_entity_poly.type
_entity_poly.pdbx_seq_one_letter_code
_entity_poly.pdbx_strand_id
1 'polypeptide(L)'
;MALSHPVALSIFASYFLSIIALFVLILRSFPRRIPPNVSSFRVYTFAVLTLASFLHTWYYMLDFLQWSFVDFERSAFFGQTDAALRAIPIATRVARWLSYTALFEQAWTAVARAPLNWWWSEQICLFTAGTWTIALATYGRTHRVKHLWAYMLLGQLVAISVASCLFYEELLFFPRSRISLSPSVAKSPSKRLPGNTTTASTPIPTCRLPLPPTTYLPVIFSTILTILLPTALTQGLFFPALLAIHILLIIPLLPLPQR
;
A
#
# COMPACT_ATOMS: atom_id res chain seq x y z
N MET A 1 20.86 4.06 22.33
CA MET A 1 22.16 4.27 21.67
C MET A 1 21.91 5.24 20.53
N ALA A 2 22.52 6.43 20.54
CA ALA A 2 22.28 7.42 19.49
C ALA A 2 22.91 6.93 18.18
N LEU A 3 22.13 6.94 17.09
CA LEU A 3 22.64 6.66 15.75
C LEU A 3 23.63 7.76 15.36
N SER A 4 24.70 7.38 14.67
CA SER A 4 25.61 8.37 14.09
C SER A 4 24.82 9.21 13.06
N HIS A 5 25.15 10.50 12.97
CA HIS A 5 24.46 11.43 12.07
C HIS A 5 24.34 10.91 10.61
N PRO A 6 25.39 10.36 9.97
CA PRO A 6 25.27 9.88 8.60
C PRO A 6 24.34 8.66 8.49
N VAL A 7 24.29 7.80 9.51
CA VAL A 7 23.40 6.62 9.49
C VAL A 7 21.94 7.06 9.61
N ALA A 8 21.62 7.99 10.51
CA ALA A 8 20.26 8.51 10.67
C ALA A 8 19.75 9.15 9.35
N LEU A 9 20.58 10.01 8.73
CA LEU A 9 20.25 10.62 7.44
C LEU A 9 20.13 9.59 6.31
N SER A 10 20.99 8.56 6.30
CA SER A 10 20.94 7.49 5.30
C SER A 10 19.67 6.66 5.42
N ILE A 11 19.24 6.32 6.64
CA ILE A 11 17.97 5.58 6.87
C ILE A 11 16.80 6.43 6.36
N PHE A 12 16.76 7.70 6.73
CA PHE A 12 15.72 8.63 6.27
C PHE A 12 15.71 8.75 4.75
N ALA A 13 16.87 8.96 4.12
CA ALA A 13 16.98 9.00 2.65
C ALA A 13 16.55 7.69 1.99
N SER A 14 16.91 6.54 2.57
CA SER A 14 16.54 5.22 2.04
C SER A 14 15.03 5.00 2.00
N TYR A 15 14.27 5.58 2.93
CA TYR A 15 12.81 5.54 2.91
C TYR A 15 12.24 6.23 1.66
N PHE A 16 12.66 7.46 1.34
CA PHE A 16 12.22 8.16 0.12
C PHE A 16 12.67 7.46 -1.15
N LEU A 17 13.92 6.99 -1.18
CA LEU A 17 14.44 6.24 -2.32
C LEU A 17 13.64 4.96 -2.57
N SER A 18 13.22 4.26 -1.51
CA SER A 18 12.37 3.06 -1.62
C SER A 18 11.00 3.40 -2.22
N ILE A 19 10.38 4.51 -1.79
CA ILE A 19 9.10 4.98 -2.35
C ILE A 19 9.24 5.31 -3.83
N ILE A 20 10.26 6.08 -4.20
CA ILE A 20 10.54 6.43 -5.61
C ILE A 20 10.78 5.16 -6.43
N ALA A 21 11.58 4.23 -5.92
CA ALA A 21 11.87 2.97 -6.59
C ALA A 21 10.60 2.14 -6.82
N LEU A 22 9.69 2.08 -5.84
CA LEU A 22 8.40 1.38 -5.98
C LEU A 22 7.49 2.04 -7.01
N PHE A 23 7.38 3.37 -7.03
CA PHE A 23 6.64 4.09 -8.07
C PHE A 23 7.22 3.82 -9.46
N VAL A 24 8.55 3.91 -9.61
CA VAL A 24 9.22 3.62 -10.88
C VAL A 24 8.98 2.18 -11.31
N LEU A 25 9.05 1.22 -10.38
CA LEU A 25 8.83 -0.19 -10.67
C LEU A 25 7.38 -0.46 -11.12
N ILE A 26 6.39 0.11 -10.42
CA ILE A 26 4.97 -0.03 -10.76
C ILE A 26 4.65 0.68 -12.09
N LEU A 27 5.03 1.95 -12.25
CA LEU A 27 4.72 2.69 -13.47
C LEU A 27 5.43 2.12 -14.72
N ARG A 28 6.58 1.46 -14.55
CA ARG A 28 7.25 0.73 -15.64
C ARG A 28 6.52 -0.56 -16.04
N SER A 29 5.63 -1.11 -15.20
CA SER A 29 4.82 -2.28 -15.59
C SER A 29 3.67 -1.89 -16.53
N PHE A 30 3.26 -0.62 -16.52
CA PHE A 30 2.15 -0.13 -17.32
C PHE A 30 2.50 -0.13 -18.82
N PRO A 31 1.59 -0.55 -19.70
CA PRO A 31 1.80 -0.44 -21.14
C PRO A 31 1.82 1.04 -21.54
N ARG A 32 2.69 1.40 -22.50
CA ARG A 32 2.83 2.79 -22.99
C ARG A 32 1.56 3.32 -23.70
N ARG A 33 0.61 2.45 -24.03
CA ARG A 33 -0.62 2.81 -24.75
C ARG A 33 -1.81 2.18 -24.05
N ILE A 34 -2.86 2.97 -23.88
CA ILE A 34 -4.15 2.50 -23.37
C ILE A 34 -4.74 1.51 -24.40
N PRO A 35 -5.15 0.30 -23.97
CA PRO A 35 -5.80 -0.65 -24.86
C PRO A 35 -7.07 -0.03 -25.49
N PRO A 36 -7.35 -0.26 -26.78
CA PRO A 36 -8.47 0.36 -27.48
C PRO A 36 -9.85 0.03 -26.87
N ASN A 37 -9.93 -1.07 -26.11
CA ASN A 37 -11.15 -1.53 -25.46
C ASN A 37 -11.37 -0.93 -24.05
N VAL A 38 -10.49 -0.04 -23.59
CA VAL A 38 -10.53 0.54 -22.25
C VAL A 38 -10.89 2.01 -22.36
N SER A 39 -11.88 2.44 -21.58
CA SER A 39 -12.26 3.85 -21.51
C SER A 39 -11.13 4.68 -20.91
N SER A 40 -10.58 5.62 -21.68
CA SER A 40 -9.55 6.55 -21.19
C SER A 40 -10.02 7.35 -19.97
N PHE A 41 -11.32 7.67 -19.90
CA PHE A 41 -11.91 8.35 -18.73
C PHE A 41 -11.67 7.57 -17.43
N ARG A 42 -11.80 6.24 -17.44
CA ARG A 42 -11.56 5.41 -16.25
C ARG A 42 -10.10 5.44 -15.82
N VAL A 43 -9.18 5.32 -16.79
CA VAL A 43 -7.72 5.40 -16.53
C VAL A 43 -7.39 6.76 -15.91
N TYR A 44 -7.83 7.86 -16.53
CA TYR A 44 -7.61 9.21 -15.99
C TYR A 44 -8.24 9.42 -14.62
N THR A 45 -9.42 8.84 -14.35
CA THR A 45 -10.05 8.91 -13.04
C THR A 45 -9.15 8.28 -11.97
N PHE A 46 -8.63 7.07 -12.19
CA PHE A 46 -7.73 6.43 -11.24
C PHE A 46 -6.38 7.14 -11.11
N ALA A 47 -5.86 7.72 -12.20
CA ALA A 47 -4.63 8.52 -12.15
C ALA A 47 -4.84 9.79 -11.29
N VAL A 48 -5.95 10.51 -11.48
CA VAL A 48 -6.31 11.69 -10.68
C VAL A 48 -6.54 11.30 -9.21
N LEU A 49 -7.26 10.22 -8.95
CA LEU A 49 -7.49 9.72 -7.58
C LEU A 49 -6.18 9.30 -6.91
N THR A 50 -5.25 8.68 -7.65
CA THR A 50 -3.90 8.35 -7.16
C THR A 50 -3.17 9.61 -6.75
N LEU A 51 -3.12 10.62 -7.63
CA LEU A 51 -2.43 11.88 -7.36
C LEU A 51 -3.06 12.61 -6.17
N ALA A 52 -4.39 12.73 -6.14
CA ALA A 52 -5.12 13.36 -5.05
C ALA A 52 -4.87 12.64 -3.71
N SER A 53 -4.94 11.31 -3.70
CA SER A 53 -4.66 10.49 -2.51
C SER A 53 -3.22 10.66 -2.04
N PHE A 54 -2.26 10.68 -2.97
CA PHE A 54 -0.85 10.87 -2.67
C PHE A 54 -0.60 12.24 -2.04
N LEU A 55 -1.07 13.31 -2.68
CA LEU A 55 -0.92 14.67 -2.18
C LEU A 55 -1.59 14.84 -0.82
N HIS A 56 -2.78 14.27 -0.63
CA HIS A 56 -3.49 14.34 0.64
C HIS A 56 -2.74 13.65 1.77
N THR A 57 -2.27 12.41 1.58
CA THR A 57 -1.49 11.71 2.60
C THR A 57 -0.17 12.41 2.88
N TRP A 58 0.54 12.87 1.84
CA TRP A 58 1.83 13.52 2.00
C TRP A 58 1.73 14.89 2.64
N TYR A 59 0.65 15.63 2.40
CA TYR A 59 0.38 16.87 3.11
C TYR A 59 0.41 16.64 4.63
N TYR A 60 -0.34 15.66 5.14
CA TYR A 60 -0.35 15.35 6.57
C TYR A 60 0.94 14.70 7.07
N MET A 61 1.62 13.90 6.25
CA MET A 61 2.93 13.34 6.63
C MET A 61 3.96 14.45 6.82
N LEU A 62 4.02 15.43 5.91
CA LEU A 62 4.93 16.56 6.01
C LEU A 62 4.58 17.48 7.17
N ASP A 63 3.29 17.74 7.39
CA ASP A 63 2.80 18.50 8.55
C ASP A 63 3.20 17.83 9.86
N PHE A 64 3.03 16.51 9.98
CA PHE A 64 3.50 15.73 11.12
C PHE A 64 5.02 15.80 11.31
N LEU A 65 5.81 15.64 10.23
CA LEU A 65 7.26 15.71 10.31
C LEU A 65 7.74 17.10 10.74
N GLN A 66 7.11 18.16 10.24
CA GLN A 66 7.38 19.53 10.67
C GLN A 66 7.03 19.73 12.15
N TRP A 67 5.84 19.30 12.57
CA TRP A 67 5.42 19.37 13.97
C TRP A 67 6.39 18.63 14.89
N SER A 68 6.75 17.39 14.55
CA SER A 68 7.68 16.56 15.31
C SER A 68 9.07 17.18 15.40
N PHE A 69 9.57 17.76 14.30
CA PHE A 69 10.85 18.45 14.29
C PHE A 69 10.83 19.66 15.22
N VAL A 70 9.80 20.52 15.13
CA VAL A 70 9.66 21.70 15.99
C VAL A 70 9.52 21.32 17.46
N ASP A 71 8.77 20.28 17.77
CA ASP A 71 8.60 19.76 19.14
C ASP A 71 9.94 19.26 19.73
N PHE A 72 10.72 18.54 18.92
CA PHE A 72 12.07 18.13 19.29
C PHE A 72 12.98 19.35 19.52
N GLU A 73 12.96 20.35 18.65
CA GLU A 73 13.84 21.52 18.81
C GLU A 73 13.55 22.30 20.09
N ARG A 74 12.27 22.50 20.41
CA ARG A 74 11.83 23.14 21.65
C ARG A 74 12.36 22.40 22.89
N SER A 75 12.37 21.08 22.83
CA SER A 75 12.80 20.22 23.94
C SER A 75 14.32 20.10 24.05
N ALA A 76 15.01 19.88 22.94
CA ALA A 76 16.45 19.61 22.90
C ALA A 76 17.31 20.86 23.08
N PHE A 77 16.78 22.04 22.74
CA PHE A 77 17.51 23.30 22.80
C PHE A 77 16.83 24.33 23.70
N PHE A 78 16.06 23.85 24.69
CA PHE A 78 15.42 24.71 25.68
C PHE A 78 16.43 25.68 26.31
N GLY A 79 16.13 26.98 26.26
CA GLY A 79 16.98 28.05 26.79
C GLY A 79 18.10 28.54 25.86
N GLN A 80 18.25 27.99 24.65
CA GLN A 80 19.17 28.55 23.64
C GLN A 80 18.54 29.70 22.86
N THR A 81 19.36 30.67 22.46
CA THR A 81 18.92 31.78 21.62
C THR A 81 18.77 31.36 20.15
N ASP A 82 17.87 32.02 19.41
CA ASP A 82 17.65 31.76 17.98
C ASP A 82 18.94 31.89 17.14
N ALA A 83 19.84 32.80 17.52
CA ALA A 83 21.12 32.99 16.86
C ALA A 83 22.04 31.76 17.03
N ALA A 84 22.07 31.17 18.22
CA ALA A 84 22.86 29.96 18.48
C ALA A 84 22.31 28.75 17.72
N LEU A 85 20.98 28.62 17.63
CA LEU A 85 20.31 27.57 16.84
C LEU A 85 20.62 27.67 15.35
N ARG A 86 20.60 28.89 14.79
CA ARG A 86 20.92 29.14 13.38
C ARG A 86 22.39 28.87 13.03
N ALA A 87 23.29 28.93 14.01
CA ALA A 87 24.70 28.57 13.81
C ALA A 87 24.90 27.05 13.62
N ILE A 88 23.95 26.22 14.05
CA ILE A 88 24.02 24.76 13.87
C ILE A 88 23.50 24.41 12.46
N PRO A 89 24.28 23.69 11.62
CA PRO A 89 23.82 23.26 10.31
C PRO A 89 22.51 22.46 10.37
N ILE A 90 21.59 22.74 9.44
CA ILE A 90 20.28 22.08 9.41
C ILE A 90 20.39 20.56 9.31
N ALA A 91 21.36 20.04 8.55
CA ALA A 91 21.60 18.61 8.43
C ALA A 91 21.96 17.97 9.78
N THR A 92 22.71 18.68 10.63
CA THR A 92 23.04 18.23 11.99
C THR A 92 21.81 18.26 12.91
N ARG A 93 20.98 19.31 12.80
CA ARG A 93 19.72 19.41 13.56
C ARG A 93 18.75 18.29 13.19
N VAL A 94 18.56 18.04 11.90
CA VAL A 94 17.75 16.94 11.37
C VAL A 94 18.32 15.58 11.78
N ALA A 95 19.64 15.38 11.69
CA ALA A 95 20.26 14.13 12.10
C ALA A 95 20.05 13.86 13.61
N ARG A 96 20.17 14.89 14.46
CA ARG A 96 19.86 14.77 15.88
C ARG A 96 18.38 14.45 16.11
N TRP A 97 17.47 15.18 15.45
CA TRP A 97 16.05 14.89 15.54
C TRP A 97 15.75 13.41 15.18
N LEU A 98 16.28 12.91 14.06
CA LEU A 98 16.11 11.52 13.63
C LEU A 98 16.74 10.50 14.59
N SER A 99 17.87 10.83 15.22
CA SER A 99 18.55 9.93 16.16
C SER A 99 17.88 9.85 17.53
N TYR A 100 17.16 10.91 17.94
CA TYR A 100 16.54 11.02 19.27
C TYR A 100 15.01 10.95 19.26
N THR A 101 14.39 10.92 18.09
CA THR A 101 12.94 10.83 17.94
C THR A 101 12.58 9.54 17.23
N ALA A 102 11.90 8.64 17.94
CA ALA A 102 11.31 7.45 17.34
C ALA A 102 10.05 7.86 16.55
N LEU A 103 10.22 8.43 15.35
CA LEU A 103 9.13 9.02 14.55
C LEU A 103 7.93 8.10 14.38
N PHE A 104 8.20 6.83 14.08
CA PHE A 104 7.16 5.82 13.91
C PHE A 104 6.39 5.56 15.22
N GLU A 105 7.11 5.49 16.34
CA GLU A 105 6.50 5.33 17.66
C GLU A 105 5.70 6.55 18.07
N GLN A 106 6.22 7.75 17.80
CA GLN A 106 5.52 9.01 18.08
C GLN A 106 4.20 9.11 17.29
N ALA A 107 4.22 8.78 16.00
CA ALA A 107 3.03 8.76 15.14
C ALA A 107 1.99 7.75 15.63
N TRP A 108 2.41 6.50 15.88
CA TRP A 108 1.49 5.46 16.34
C TRP A 108 0.95 5.71 17.73
N THR A 109 1.73 6.32 18.62
CA THR A 109 1.27 6.74 19.93
C THR A 109 0.17 7.81 19.80
N ALA A 110 0.32 8.77 18.88
CA ALA A 110 -0.73 9.77 18.62
C ALA A 110 -2.03 9.12 18.09
N VAL A 111 -1.90 8.10 17.25
CA VAL A 111 -3.03 7.31 16.73
C VAL A 111 -3.70 6.50 17.84
N ALA A 112 -2.92 5.81 18.67
CA ALA A 112 -3.43 4.89 19.68
C ALA A 112 -4.00 5.60 20.93
N ARG A 113 -3.61 6.85 21.19
CA ARG A 113 -4.07 7.60 22.38
C ARG A 113 -5.56 7.91 22.37
N ALA A 114 -6.15 8.19 21.20
CA ALA A 114 -7.55 8.57 21.11
C ALA A 114 -8.41 7.40 20.61
N PRO A 115 -9.49 7.01 21.32
CA PRO A 115 -10.32 5.87 20.93
C PRO A 115 -10.86 5.95 19.50
N LEU A 116 -11.24 7.16 19.05
CA LEU A 116 -11.75 7.36 17.69
C LEU A 116 -10.65 7.23 16.62
N ASN A 117 -9.45 7.74 16.90
CA ASN A 117 -8.31 7.60 15.99
C ASN A 117 -7.92 6.14 15.88
N TRP A 118 -7.84 5.45 17.02
CA TRP A 118 -7.59 4.02 17.08
C TRP A 118 -8.62 3.25 16.27
N TRP A 119 -9.92 3.49 16.50
CA TRP A 119 -11.01 2.83 15.79
C TRP A 119 -10.81 2.91 14.28
N TRP A 120 -10.60 4.13 13.75
CA TRP A 120 -10.40 4.32 12.30
C TRP A 120 -9.14 3.63 11.80
N SER A 121 -8.03 3.71 12.54
CA SER A 121 -6.78 3.04 12.15
C SER A 121 -6.90 1.52 12.17
N GLU A 122 -7.62 0.95 13.15
CA GLU A 122 -7.93 -0.48 13.20
C GLU A 122 -8.73 -0.92 11.97
N GLN A 123 -9.76 -0.15 11.56
CA GLN A 123 -10.53 -0.47 10.35
C GLN A 123 -9.64 -0.50 9.09
N ILE A 124 -8.71 0.46 8.96
CA ILE A 124 -7.78 0.51 7.83
C ILE A 124 -6.82 -0.69 7.87
N CYS A 125 -6.30 -1.04 9.05
CA CYS A 125 -5.44 -2.22 9.23
C CYS A 125 -6.18 -3.52 8.88
N LEU A 126 -7.42 -3.70 9.35
CA LEU A 126 -8.24 -4.88 9.04
C LEU A 126 -8.59 -4.95 7.54
N PHE A 127 -8.96 -3.82 6.93
CA PHE A 127 -9.17 -3.75 5.49
C PHE A 127 -7.92 -4.15 4.72
N THR A 128 -6.76 -3.65 5.15
CA THR A 128 -5.46 -3.94 4.53
C THR A 128 -5.10 -5.42 4.67
N ALA A 129 -5.23 -5.96 5.87
CA ALA A 129 -4.85 -7.33 6.19
C ALA A 129 -5.76 -8.36 5.51
N GLY A 130 -7.06 -8.16 5.60
CA GLY A 130 -8.05 -9.06 4.99
C GLY A 130 -8.30 -8.73 3.52
N THR A 131 -9.19 -7.76 3.30
CA THR A 131 -9.79 -7.49 1.99
C THR A 131 -8.76 -7.13 0.93
N TRP A 132 -7.85 -6.21 1.23
CA TRP A 132 -6.86 -5.72 0.28
C TRP A 132 -5.84 -6.78 -0.10
N THR A 133 -5.29 -7.51 0.87
CA THR A 133 -4.33 -8.60 0.60
C THR A 133 -4.96 -9.71 -0.23
N ILE A 134 -6.19 -10.11 0.09
CA ILE A 134 -6.94 -11.11 -0.70
C ILE A 134 -7.23 -10.57 -2.11
N ALA A 135 -7.66 -9.32 -2.24
CA ALA A 135 -7.93 -8.71 -3.53
C ALA A 135 -6.68 -8.69 -4.42
N LEU A 136 -5.53 -8.26 -3.89
CA LEU A 136 -4.25 -8.31 -4.59
C LEU A 136 -3.90 -9.73 -5.02
N ALA A 137 -4.02 -10.72 -4.13
CA ALA A 137 -3.69 -12.11 -4.45
C ALA A 137 -4.64 -12.70 -5.52
N THR A 138 -5.94 -12.44 -5.44
CA THR A 138 -6.94 -12.98 -6.38
C THR A 138 -6.88 -12.26 -7.73
N TYR A 139 -7.04 -10.93 -7.73
CA TYR A 139 -7.10 -10.17 -8.98
C TYR A 139 -5.74 -10.08 -9.64
N GLY A 140 -4.68 -9.94 -8.85
CA GLY A 140 -3.32 -9.90 -9.34
C GLY A 140 -2.92 -11.15 -10.10
N ARG A 141 -3.19 -12.33 -9.54
CA ARG A 141 -2.93 -13.61 -10.23
C ARG A 141 -3.83 -13.78 -11.46
N THR A 142 -5.10 -13.40 -11.36
CA THR A 142 -6.06 -13.51 -12.47
C THR A 142 -5.68 -12.63 -13.67
N HIS A 143 -5.11 -11.44 -13.43
CA HIS A 143 -4.71 -10.49 -14.46
C HIS A 143 -3.20 -10.56 -14.76
N ARG A 144 -2.48 -11.53 -14.16
CA ARG A 144 -1.03 -11.73 -14.31
C ARG A 144 -0.21 -10.46 -14.05
N VAL A 145 -0.64 -9.66 -13.08
CA VAL A 145 0.04 -8.43 -12.66
C VAL A 145 1.43 -8.80 -12.12
N LYS A 146 2.44 -8.09 -12.59
CA LYS A 146 3.83 -8.28 -12.15
C LYS A 146 4.03 -7.59 -10.81
N HIS A 147 4.87 -8.17 -9.95
CA HIS A 147 5.31 -7.56 -8.69
C HIS A 147 4.17 -7.14 -7.72
N LEU A 148 3.22 -8.04 -7.42
CA LEU A 148 2.13 -7.75 -6.47
C LEU A 148 2.59 -7.25 -5.09
N TRP A 149 3.73 -7.78 -4.62
CA TRP A 149 4.37 -7.32 -3.39
C TRP A 149 4.69 -5.82 -3.39
N ALA A 150 4.97 -5.22 -4.56
CA ALA A 150 5.30 -3.81 -4.66
C ALA A 150 4.09 -2.91 -4.35
N TYR A 151 2.88 -3.32 -4.75
CA TYR A 151 1.65 -2.60 -4.42
C TYR A 151 1.36 -2.66 -2.92
N MET A 152 1.59 -3.82 -2.28
CA MET A 152 1.47 -3.94 -0.83
C MET A 152 2.51 -3.07 -0.10
N LEU A 153 3.79 -3.13 -0.50
CA LEU A 153 4.83 -2.29 0.09
C LEU A 153 4.57 -0.79 -0.10
N LEU A 154 4.13 -0.38 -1.29
CA LEU A 154 3.74 1.01 -1.52
C LEU A 154 2.58 1.42 -0.62
N GLY A 155 1.63 0.52 -0.41
CA GLY A 155 0.53 0.70 0.52
C GLY A 155 0.98 0.90 1.98
N GLN A 156 1.99 0.13 2.41
CA GLN A 156 2.56 0.23 3.76
C GLN A 156 3.46 1.46 3.96
N LEU A 157 4.19 1.89 2.92
CA LEU A 157 5.12 3.03 3.02
C LEU A 157 4.46 4.38 2.77
N VAL A 158 3.45 4.44 1.89
CA VAL A 158 2.78 5.68 1.48
C VAL A 158 1.35 5.69 1.98
N ALA A 159 0.46 4.94 1.32
CA ALA A 159 -0.94 4.80 1.69
C ALA A 159 -1.61 3.72 0.85
N ILE A 160 -2.53 3.00 1.48
CA ILE A 160 -3.35 1.97 0.84
C ILE A 160 -4.24 2.56 -0.27
N SER A 161 -4.72 3.79 -0.11
CA SER A 161 -5.51 4.50 -1.13
C SER A 161 -4.71 4.73 -2.41
N VAL A 162 -3.45 5.17 -2.31
CA VAL A 162 -2.54 5.36 -3.45
C VAL A 162 -2.27 4.02 -4.15
N ALA A 163 -1.90 3.01 -3.38
CA ALA A 163 -1.60 1.68 -3.91
C ALA A 163 -2.81 1.02 -4.59
N SER A 164 -4.00 1.17 -4.01
CA SER A 164 -5.24 0.63 -4.58
C SER A 164 -5.65 1.32 -5.87
N CYS A 165 -5.54 2.65 -5.96
CA CYS A 165 -5.83 3.37 -7.21
C CYS A 165 -4.88 2.94 -8.34
N LEU A 166 -3.57 2.85 -8.09
CA LEU A 166 -2.60 2.34 -9.06
C LEU A 166 -2.86 0.89 -9.46
N PHE A 167 -3.24 0.05 -8.52
CA PHE A 167 -3.56 -1.34 -8.82
C PHE A 167 -4.82 -1.46 -9.69
N TYR A 168 -5.87 -0.69 -9.40
CA TYR A 168 -7.05 -0.68 -10.25
C TYR A 168 -6.75 -0.15 -11.66
N GLU A 169 -5.84 0.83 -11.77
CA GLU A 169 -5.32 1.29 -13.05
C GLU A 169 -4.60 0.16 -13.81
N GLU A 170 -3.73 -0.60 -13.14
CA GLU A 170 -3.07 -1.78 -13.71
C GLU A 170 -4.08 -2.83 -14.19
N LEU A 171 -5.14 -3.10 -13.42
CA LEU A 171 -6.20 -4.03 -13.83
C LEU A 171 -6.94 -3.57 -15.10
N LEU A 172 -7.07 -2.26 -15.33
CA LEU A 172 -7.63 -1.73 -16.57
C LEU A 172 -6.70 -1.97 -17.77
N PHE A 173 -5.39 -1.91 -17.56
CA PHE A 173 -4.40 -2.17 -18.61
C PHE A 173 -4.27 -3.64 -19.00
N PHE A 174 -4.56 -4.57 -18.08
CA PHE A 174 -4.45 -6.00 -18.30
C PHE A 174 -5.79 -6.73 -18.22
N PRO A 175 -6.76 -6.48 -19.14
CA PRO A 175 -8.08 -7.09 -19.09
C PRO A 175 -7.97 -8.62 -19.03
N ARG A 176 -8.76 -9.24 -18.13
CA ARG A 176 -8.77 -10.68 -17.84
C ARG A 176 -8.63 -11.49 -19.13
N SER A 177 -7.59 -12.32 -19.21
CA SER A 177 -7.47 -13.31 -20.29
C SER A 177 -8.74 -14.13 -20.28
N ARG A 178 -9.57 -13.98 -21.33
CA ARG A 178 -10.70 -14.90 -21.51
C ARG A 178 -10.07 -16.27 -21.62
N ILE A 179 -10.27 -17.11 -20.61
CA ILE A 179 -9.99 -18.54 -20.76
C ILE A 179 -10.88 -18.93 -21.94
N SER A 180 -10.23 -19.20 -23.08
CA SER A 180 -10.90 -19.74 -24.24
C SER A 180 -11.38 -21.12 -23.82
N LEU A 181 -12.63 -21.19 -23.34
CA LEU A 181 -13.39 -22.42 -23.34
C LEU A 181 -13.46 -22.82 -24.82
N SER A 182 -12.51 -23.64 -25.25
CA SER A 182 -12.53 -24.27 -26.56
C SER A 182 -13.87 -25.00 -26.67
N PRO A 183 -14.80 -24.59 -27.54
CA PRO A 183 -15.89 -25.44 -27.93
C PRO A 183 -15.33 -26.36 -29.00
N SER A 184 -14.57 -27.38 -28.57
CA SER A 184 -14.49 -28.58 -29.38
C SER A 184 -15.84 -29.25 -29.27
N VAL A 185 -16.76 -28.94 -30.19
CA VAL A 185 -17.67 -29.90 -30.85
C VAL A 185 -18.62 -29.15 -31.81
N ALA A 186 -18.65 -29.70 -33.03
CA ALA A 186 -19.68 -29.64 -34.06
C ALA A 186 -19.86 -28.37 -34.92
N LYS A 187 -19.36 -28.50 -36.16
CA LYS A 187 -19.88 -27.85 -37.37
C LYS A 187 -21.40 -28.03 -37.45
N SER A 188 -22.15 -26.93 -37.62
CA SER A 188 -23.44 -26.95 -38.32
C SER A 188 -23.70 -25.57 -38.95
N PRO A 189 -23.96 -25.48 -40.27
CA PRO A 189 -24.32 -24.22 -40.91
C PRO A 189 -25.83 -24.02 -40.81
N SER A 190 -26.29 -23.05 -40.02
CA SER A 190 -27.70 -22.63 -40.05
C SER A 190 -27.86 -21.12 -40.08
N LYS A 191 -28.81 -20.72 -40.91
CA LYS A 191 -29.10 -19.42 -41.52
C LYS A 191 -29.21 -18.24 -40.55
N ARG A 192 -28.74 -17.08 -41.02
CA ARG A 192 -29.06 -15.73 -40.52
C ARG A 192 -30.57 -15.50 -40.48
N LEU A 193 -31.03 -14.86 -39.39
CA LEU A 193 -32.11 -13.86 -39.40
C LEU A 193 -31.75 -12.74 -38.41
N PRO A 194 -32.12 -11.46 -38.67
CA PRO A 194 -31.79 -10.33 -37.80
C PRO A 194 -32.95 -10.04 -36.84
N GLY A 195 -32.67 -9.83 -35.56
CA GLY A 195 -33.71 -9.41 -34.63
C GLY A 195 -33.28 -9.38 -33.17
N ASN A 196 -33.33 -8.17 -32.61
CA ASN A 196 -33.47 -7.82 -31.19
C ASN A 196 -32.22 -7.76 -30.32
N THR A 197 -31.85 -6.50 -30.08
CA THR A 197 -31.06 -5.95 -28.98
C THR A 197 -31.65 -6.34 -27.64
N THR A 198 -31.27 -7.50 -27.12
CA THR A 198 -31.40 -7.82 -25.69
C THR A 198 -30.05 -7.61 -25.05
N THR A 199 -29.98 -6.68 -24.12
CA THR A 199 -28.87 -6.46 -23.18
C THR A 199 -28.60 -7.76 -22.41
N ALA A 200 -27.78 -8.62 -23.00
CA ALA A 200 -27.29 -9.82 -22.38
C ALA A 200 -26.30 -9.41 -21.28
N SER A 201 -26.82 -9.28 -20.06
CA SER A 201 -26.01 -9.32 -18.84
C SER A 201 -25.23 -10.64 -18.86
N THR A 202 -23.96 -10.56 -19.25
CA THR A 202 -23.05 -11.69 -19.24
C THR A 202 -22.97 -12.23 -17.82
N PRO A 203 -23.25 -13.52 -17.57
CA PRO A 203 -23.06 -14.12 -16.26
C PRO A 203 -21.57 -14.03 -15.95
N ILE A 204 -21.21 -13.32 -14.88
CA ILE A 204 -19.84 -13.18 -14.40
C ILE A 204 -19.31 -14.60 -14.15
N PRO A 205 -18.31 -15.10 -14.90
CA PRO A 205 -17.74 -16.40 -14.62
C PRO A 205 -16.95 -16.29 -13.32
N THR A 206 -17.58 -16.71 -12.22
CA THR A 206 -16.97 -16.87 -10.90
C THR A 206 -16.17 -18.17 -10.87
N CYS A 207 -15.24 -18.34 -11.80
CA CYS A 207 -14.18 -19.34 -11.60
C CYS A 207 -13.26 -18.74 -10.54
N ARG A 208 -13.64 -18.88 -9.27
CA ARG A 208 -12.78 -18.55 -8.13
C ARG A 208 -11.67 -19.59 -8.17
N LEU A 209 -10.49 -19.21 -8.65
CA LEU A 209 -9.32 -20.06 -8.42
C LEU A 209 -9.21 -20.21 -6.89
N PRO A 210 -9.23 -21.44 -6.35
CA PRO A 210 -9.01 -21.64 -4.94
C PRO A 210 -7.63 -21.06 -4.61
N LEU A 211 -7.59 -20.04 -3.76
CA LEU A 211 -6.31 -19.51 -3.29
C LEU A 211 -5.62 -20.60 -2.45
N PRO A 212 -4.29 -20.76 -2.58
CA PRO A 212 -3.56 -21.74 -1.79
C PRO A 212 -3.64 -21.38 -0.31
N PRO A 213 -3.59 -22.37 0.61
CA PRO A 213 -3.57 -22.14 2.06
C PRO A 213 -2.48 -21.16 2.51
N THR A 214 -1.37 -21.11 1.77
CA THR A 214 -0.27 -20.14 1.96
C THR A 214 -0.70 -18.68 1.83
N THR A 215 -1.86 -18.40 1.23
CA THR A 215 -2.46 -17.06 1.16
C THR A 215 -3.36 -16.76 2.36
N TYR A 216 -4.14 -17.75 2.83
CA TYR A 216 -5.07 -17.54 3.94
C TYR A 216 -4.40 -17.49 5.30
N LEU A 217 -3.38 -18.32 5.54
CA LEU A 217 -2.71 -18.37 6.85
C LEU A 217 -2.09 -17.03 7.25
N PRO A 218 -1.28 -16.34 6.40
CA PRO A 218 -0.74 -15.02 6.76
C PRO A 218 -1.83 -13.95 6.94
N VAL A 219 -2.92 -14.01 6.17
CA VAL A 219 -4.04 -13.08 6.26
C VAL A 219 -4.82 -13.28 7.57
N ILE A 220 -5.14 -14.51 7.94
CA ILE A 220 -5.82 -14.82 9.20
C ILE A 220 -4.94 -14.40 10.38
N PHE A 221 -3.65 -14.77 10.36
CA PHE A 221 -2.74 -14.45 11.43
C PHE A 221 -2.51 -12.93 11.58
N SER A 222 -2.33 -12.20 10.48
CA SER A 222 -2.25 -10.73 10.52
C SER A 222 -3.53 -10.05 11.00
N THR A 223 -4.70 -10.60 10.64
CA THR A 223 -6.01 -10.11 11.13
C THR A 223 -6.14 -10.33 12.64
N ILE A 224 -5.78 -11.52 13.14
CA ILE A 224 -5.77 -11.82 14.57
C ILE A 224 -4.82 -10.87 15.31
N LEU A 225 -3.60 -10.70 14.80
CA LEU A 225 -2.63 -9.76 15.39
C LEU A 225 -3.14 -8.32 15.42
N THR A 226 -3.90 -7.90 14.40
CA THR A 226 -4.51 -6.56 14.35
C THR A 226 -5.56 -6.40 15.45
N ILE A 227 -6.42 -7.40 15.66
CA ILE A 227 -7.44 -7.39 16.72
C ILE A 227 -6.79 -7.40 18.11
N LEU A 228 -5.66 -8.10 18.27
CA LEU A 228 -4.93 -8.19 19.53
C LEU A 228 -3.99 -7.00 19.78
N LEU A 229 -3.91 -6.05 18.85
CA LEU A 229 -2.97 -4.94 18.91
C LEU A 229 -3.19 -3.99 20.12
N PRO A 230 -4.43 -3.74 20.60
CA PRO A 230 -4.65 -3.00 21.86
C PRO A 230 -4.04 -3.71 23.06
N THR A 231 -4.14 -5.04 23.13
CA THR A 231 -3.51 -5.85 24.19
C THR A 231 -2.00 -5.85 24.07
N ALA A 232 -1.47 -5.89 22.84
CA ALA A 232 -0.03 -5.77 22.61
C ALA A 232 0.52 -4.39 23.05
N LEU A 233 -0.29 -3.33 22.93
CA LEU A 233 0.05 -1.99 23.41
C LEU A 233 0.25 -1.94 24.93
N THR A 234 -0.64 -2.57 25.70
CA THR A 234 -0.51 -2.58 27.17
C THR A 234 0.66 -3.45 27.66
N GLN A 235 1.13 -4.39 26.85
CA GLN A 235 2.24 -5.30 27.17
C GLN A 235 3.60 -4.83 26.64
N GLY A 236 3.68 -3.67 25.97
CA GLY A 236 4.93 -3.21 25.34
C GLY A 236 5.36 -4.03 24.11
N LEU A 237 4.46 -4.85 23.56
CA LEU A 237 4.68 -5.68 22.37
C LEU A 237 4.11 -5.06 21.09
N PHE A 238 3.67 -3.81 21.16
CA PHE A 238 3.02 -3.10 20.05
C PHE A 238 3.85 -3.10 18.76
N PHE A 239 5.11 -2.63 18.83
CA PHE A 239 5.96 -2.52 17.64
C PHE A 239 6.36 -3.87 17.05
N PRO A 240 6.76 -4.88 17.85
CA PRO A 240 6.97 -6.23 17.31
C PRO A 240 5.73 -6.81 16.64
N ALA A 241 4.54 -6.67 17.25
CA ALA A 241 3.29 -7.16 16.67
C ALA A 241 2.95 -6.45 15.36
N LEU A 242 3.11 -5.12 15.33
CA LEU A 242 2.89 -4.32 14.14
C LEU A 242 3.86 -4.68 13.01
N LEU A 243 5.15 -4.84 13.31
CA LEU A 243 6.14 -5.30 12.34
C LEU A 243 5.81 -6.70 11.80
N ALA A 244 5.37 -7.62 12.68
CA ALA A 244 4.95 -8.95 12.26
C ALA A 244 3.77 -8.88 11.28
N ILE A 245 2.76 -8.04 11.54
CA ILE A 245 1.66 -7.78 10.60
C ILE A 245 2.23 -7.34 9.25
N HIS A 246 3.06 -6.30 9.21
CA HIS A 246 3.66 -5.78 7.96
C HIS A 246 4.37 -6.87 7.13
N ILE A 247 5.16 -7.73 7.78
CA ILE A 247 5.86 -8.84 7.13
C ILE A 247 4.87 -9.87 6.58
N LEU A 248 3.87 -10.28 7.37
CA LEU A 248 2.88 -11.29 7.00
C LEU A 248 2.07 -10.90 5.77
N LEU A 249 1.79 -9.60 5.59
CA LEU A 249 1.04 -9.10 4.45
C LEU A 249 1.79 -9.21 3.12
N ILE A 250 3.13 -9.30 3.15
CA ILE A 250 3.95 -9.38 1.94
C ILE A 250 4.11 -10.83 1.48
N ILE A 251 4.26 -11.77 2.42
CA ILE A 251 4.48 -13.21 2.16
C ILE A 251 3.56 -13.78 1.06
N PRO A 252 2.23 -13.61 1.10
CA PRO A 252 1.34 -14.22 0.10
C PRO A 252 1.47 -13.64 -1.31
N LEU A 253 2.16 -12.50 -1.45
CA LEU A 253 2.33 -11.73 -2.67
C LEU A 253 3.74 -11.88 -3.29
N LEU A 254 4.64 -12.58 -2.61
CA LEU A 254 5.95 -12.92 -3.15
C LEU A 254 5.80 -13.89 -4.34
N PRO A 255 6.67 -13.78 -5.35
CA PRO A 255 6.70 -14.72 -6.46
C PRO A 255 7.21 -16.07 -5.96
N LEU A 256 6.29 -16.94 -5.54
CA LEU A 256 6.63 -18.32 -5.22
C LEU A 256 6.90 -19.09 -6.52
N PRO A 257 7.91 -19.98 -6.55
CA PRO A 257 8.10 -20.89 -7.67
C PRO A 257 6.80 -21.68 -7.87
N GLN A 258 6.20 -21.56 -9.06
CA GLN A 258 5.11 -22.45 -9.46
C GLN A 258 5.75 -23.83 -9.65
N ARG A 259 5.60 -24.71 -8.66
CA ARG A 259 5.92 -26.14 -8.79
C ARG A 259 4.80 -26.85 -9.52
#